data_AF-A0A7J4E3E9-F1
#
_entry.id   AF-A0A7J4E3E9-F1
#
_cell.length_a   1.000
_cell.length_b   1.000
_cell.length_c   1.000
_cell.angle_alpha   90.00
_cell.angle_beta   90.00
_cell.angle_gamma   90.00
#
_symmetry.space_group_name_H-M   'P 1'
#
loop_
_entity.id
_entity.type
_entity.pdbx_description
1 polymer ?
#
loop_
_entity_poly.entity_id
_entity_poly.type
_entity_poly.pdbx_seq_one_letter_code
_entity_poly.pdbx_strand_id
1 'polypeptide(L)'
;APFCFLIFLAAIQAIPRVYYEAASIDGASGLKIFTKITLPLLKYAIITVAMFRLVDTLKIFEIPFILLAGGGPGIATEVQSIYIYKAGFRGFALGEASAYSMIFLIMIMVIMTMFVRRVRSYYA
;
A
#
# COMPACT_ATOMS: atom_id res chain seq x y z
N ALA A 1 5.04 -1.32 -9.36
CA ALA A 1 5.95 -0.16 -9.47
C ALA A 1 5.38 1.02 -10.27
N PRO A 2 4.86 0.85 -11.50
CA PRO A 2 4.44 1.99 -12.33
C PRO A 2 3.27 2.79 -11.74
N PHE A 3 2.32 2.14 -11.05
CA PHE A 3 1.19 2.80 -10.38
C PHE A 3 1.62 3.89 -9.40
N CYS A 4 2.52 3.57 -8.46
CA CYS A 4 3.01 4.53 -7.48
C CYS A 4 3.76 5.68 -8.16
N PHE A 5 4.58 5.36 -9.17
CA PHE A 5 5.33 6.36 -9.92
C PHE A 5 4.41 7.36 -10.62
N LEU A 6 3.36 6.88 -11.29
CA LEU A 6 2.39 7.75 -11.97
C LEU A 6 1.65 8.67 -10.99
N ILE A 7 1.24 8.15 -9.83
CA ILE A 7 0.59 8.98 -8.81
C ILE A 7 1.55 10.04 -8.27
N PHE A 8 2.78 9.67 -7.94
CA PHE A 8 3.76 10.63 -7.46
C PHE A 8 4.14 11.65 -8.53
N LEU A 9 4.28 11.24 -9.78
CA LEU A 9 4.56 12.14 -10.89
C LEU A 9 3.43 13.17 -11.06
N ALA A 10 2.17 12.71 -11.10
CA ALA A 10 1.02 13.59 -11.19
C ALA A 10 0.94 14.55 -9.98
N ALA A 11 1.20 14.04 -8.78
CA ALA A 11 1.18 14.85 -7.56
C ALA A 11 2.30 15.90 -7.53
N ILE A 12 3.50 15.58 -8.01
CA ILE A 12 4.61 16.55 -8.14
C ILE A 12 4.28 17.61 -9.19
N GLN A 13 3.72 17.21 -10.34
CA GLN A 13 3.32 18.15 -11.40
C GLN A 13 2.21 19.13 -10.95
N ALA A 14 1.37 18.72 -10.01
CA ALA A 14 0.35 19.57 -9.42
C ALA A 14 0.90 20.63 -8.46
N ILE A 15 2.16 20.52 -8.01
CA ILE A 15 2.77 21.51 -7.11
C ILE A 15 3.09 22.79 -7.92
N PRO A 16 2.55 23.97 -7.52
CA PRO A 16 2.85 25.22 -8.19
C PRO A 16 4.34 25.55 -8.20
N ARG A 17 4.86 26.00 -9.34
CA ARG A 17 6.29 26.35 -9.51
C ARG A 17 6.77 27.48 -8.58
N VAL A 18 5.86 28.35 -8.15
CA VAL A 18 6.14 29.47 -7.23
C VAL A 18 6.86 29.01 -5.96
N TYR A 19 6.53 27.83 -5.42
CA TYR A 19 7.22 27.31 -4.22
C TYR A 19 8.70 27.01 -4.49
N TYR A 20 9.02 26.50 -5.68
CA TYR A 20 10.40 26.18 -6.08
C TYR A 20 11.20 27.43 -6.45
N GLU A 21 10.56 28.41 -7.08
CA GLU A 21 11.15 29.71 -7.40
C GLU A 21 11.50 30.50 -6.13
N ALA A 22 10.56 30.57 -5.17
CA ALA A 22 10.81 31.19 -3.87
C ALA A 22 11.98 30.54 -3.13
N ALA A 23 12.03 29.20 -3.11
CA ALA A 23 13.13 28.48 -2.48
C ALA A 23 14.50 28.71 -3.16
N SER A 24 14.49 28.97 -4.47
CA SER A 24 15.69 29.28 -5.24
C SER A 24 16.20 30.68 -4.91
N ILE A 25 15.30 31.65 -4.73
CA ILE A 25 15.62 33.01 -4.25
C ILE A 25 16.19 32.96 -2.83
N ASP A 26 15.64 32.10 -1.96
CA ASP A 26 16.11 31.89 -0.58
C ASP A 26 17.42 31.07 -0.49
N GLY A 27 18.04 30.70 -1.61
CA GLY A 27 19.29 29.94 -1.65
C GLY A 27 19.17 28.53 -1.04
N ALA A 28 17.99 27.92 -1.07
CA ALA A 28 17.78 26.58 -0.52
C ALA A 28 18.47 25.50 -1.37
N SER A 29 19.20 24.59 -0.71
CA SER A 29 19.81 23.42 -1.39
C SER A 29 18.73 22.42 -1.84
N GLY A 30 19.03 21.61 -2.86
CA GLY A 30 18.07 20.63 -3.42
C GLY A 30 17.49 19.65 -2.39
N LEU A 31 18.28 19.22 -1.40
CA LEU A 31 17.80 18.37 -0.30
C LEU A 31 16.85 19.12 0.63
N LYS A 32 17.10 20.41 0.89
CA LYS A 32 16.21 21.27 1.68
C LYS A 32 14.88 21.49 0.95
N ILE A 33 14.92 21.72 -0.35
CA ILE A 33 13.72 21.83 -1.21
C ILE A 33 12.91 20.53 -1.15
N PHE A 34 13.55 19.37 -1.34
CA PHE A 34 12.86 18.09 -1.29
C PHE A 34 12.18 17.83 0.06
N THR A 35 12.92 17.97 1.16
CA THR A 35 12.41 17.63 2.50
C THR A 35 11.43 18.66 3.08
N LYS A 36 11.56 19.95 2.71
CA LYS A 36 10.73 21.04 3.27
C LYS A 36 9.58 21.47 2.37
N ILE A 37 9.64 21.22 1.07
CA ILE A 37 8.62 21.66 0.11
C ILE A 37 7.97 20.45 -0.54
N THR A 38 8.73 19.66 -1.30
CA THR A 38 8.16 18.56 -2.09
C THR A 38 7.52 17.49 -1.21
N LEU A 39 8.25 16.98 -0.21
CA LEU A 39 7.79 15.87 0.64
C LEU A 39 6.55 16.24 1.48
N PRO A 40 6.46 17.41 2.15
CA PRO A 40 5.25 17.80 2.87
C PRO A 40 4.04 18.04 1.96
N LEU A 41 4.24 18.63 0.78
CA LEU A 41 3.16 18.86 -0.19
C LEU A 41 2.65 17.54 -0.79
N LEU A 42 3.51 16.54 -0.92
CA LEU A 42 3.14 15.19 -1.37
C LEU A 42 2.43 14.34 -0.31
N LYS A 43 2.25 14.81 0.94
CA LYS A 43 1.74 13.95 2.02
C LYS A 43 0.42 13.24 1.66
N TYR A 44 -0.50 13.92 0.97
CA TYR A 44 -1.78 13.35 0.59
C TYR A 44 -1.64 12.26 -0.50
N ALA A 45 -0.75 12.48 -1.46
CA ALA A 45 -0.42 11.47 -2.46
C ALA A 45 0.25 10.25 -1.82
N ILE A 46 1.20 10.47 -0.89
CA ILE A 46 1.87 9.38 -0.16
C ILE A 46 0.86 8.54 0.62
N ILE A 47 -0.05 9.17 1.34
CA ILE A 47 -1.08 8.47 2.12
C ILE A 47 -2.01 7.66 1.20
N THR A 48 -2.42 8.25 0.08
CA THR A 48 -3.29 7.58 -0.89
C THR A 48 -2.60 6.35 -1.48
N VAL A 49 -1.35 6.51 -1.96
CA VAL A 49 -0.56 5.40 -2.49
C VAL A 49 -0.33 4.33 -1.43
N ALA A 50 0.01 4.73 -0.20
CA ALA A 50 0.21 3.81 0.90
C ALA A 50 -1.06 3.00 1.19
N MET A 51 -2.24 3.62 1.18
CA MET A 51 -3.51 2.94 1.39
C MET A 51 -3.76 1.85 0.34
N PHE A 52 -3.64 2.20 -0.95
CA PHE A 52 -3.81 1.25 -2.04
C PHE A 52 -2.79 0.11 -1.97
N ARG A 53 -1.53 0.44 -1.69
CA ARG A 53 -0.45 -0.55 -1.56
C ARG A 53 -0.64 -1.47 -0.38
N LEU A 54 -1.20 -0.99 0.72
CA LEU A 54 -1.47 -1.81 1.90
C LEU A 54 -2.57 -2.83 1.60
N VAL A 55 -3.67 -2.42 0.96
CA VAL A 55 -4.74 -3.36 0.52
C VAL A 55 -4.20 -4.40 -0.45
N ASP A 56 -3.49 -3.95 -1.47
CA ASP A 56 -2.93 -4.79 -2.53
C ASP A 56 -1.94 -5.83 -1.98
N THR A 57 -1.04 -5.40 -1.09
CA THR A 57 -0.04 -6.29 -0.50
C THR A 57 -0.65 -7.29 0.48
N LEU A 58 -1.65 -6.89 1.29
CA LEU A 58 -2.33 -7.82 2.18
C LEU A 58 -3.02 -8.94 1.40
N LYS A 59 -3.66 -8.62 0.28
CA LYS A 59 -4.40 -9.59 -0.53
C LYS A 59 -3.53 -10.32 -1.57
N ILE A 60 -2.21 -10.15 -1.51
CA ILE A 60 -1.31 -10.74 -2.50
C ILE A 60 -1.50 -12.25 -2.58
N PHE A 61 -1.55 -12.77 -3.80
CA PHE A 61 -1.73 -14.20 -4.07
C PHE A 61 -0.83 -14.66 -5.21
N GLU A 62 -0.91 -13.94 -6.34
CA GLU A 62 -0.30 -14.31 -7.61
C GLU A 62 1.21 -14.54 -7.50
N ILE A 63 1.94 -13.58 -6.93
CA ILE A 63 3.40 -13.61 -6.84
C ILE A 63 3.89 -14.84 -6.04
N PRO A 64 3.50 -15.03 -4.77
CA PRO A 64 3.95 -16.21 -4.02
C PRO A 64 3.36 -17.53 -4.54
N PHE A 65 2.19 -17.51 -5.19
CA PHE A 65 1.62 -18.71 -5.79
C PHE A 65 2.45 -19.18 -7.01
N ILE A 66 2.72 -18.28 -7.94
CA ILE A 66 3.40 -18.58 -9.20
C ILE A 66 4.90 -18.77 -8.99
N LEU A 67 5.55 -17.84 -8.29
CA LEU A 67 7.02 -17.82 -8.21
C LEU A 67 7.58 -18.75 -7.13
N LEU A 68 6.79 -19.10 -6.12
CA LEU A 68 7.24 -19.87 -4.96
C LEU A 68 6.49 -21.21 -4.86
N ALA A 69 5.99 -21.75 -5.97
CA ALA A 69 5.29 -23.03 -6.03
C ALA A 69 4.13 -23.16 -5.01
N GLY A 70 3.39 -22.07 -4.78
CA GLY A 70 2.33 -22.03 -3.76
C GLY A 70 2.82 -21.73 -2.34
N GLY A 71 3.85 -20.89 -2.16
CA GLY A 71 4.31 -20.39 -0.85
C GLY A 71 5.49 -21.14 -0.20
N GLY A 72 6.35 -21.79 -0.99
CA GLY A 72 7.46 -22.61 -0.53
C GLY A 72 8.72 -21.87 -0.04
N PRO A 73 9.75 -22.61 0.44
CA PRO A 73 9.75 -24.05 0.75
C PRO A 73 8.86 -24.37 1.97
N GLY A 74 8.03 -25.40 1.86
CA GLY A 74 7.00 -25.69 2.87
C GLY A 74 5.94 -24.59 2.93
N ILE A 75 5.82 -23.96 4.11
CA ILE A 75 4.91 -22.83 4.39
C ILE A 75 5.65 -21.50 4.62
N ALA A 76 6.96 -21.45 4.36
CA ALA A 76 7.83 -20.33 4.76
C ALA A 76 7.45 -18.99 4.11
N THR A 77 6.84 -19.01 2.93
CA THR A 77 6.37 -17.82 2.21
C THR A 77 4.87 -17.86 1.94
N GLU A 78 4.15 -18.71 2.68
CA GLU A 78 2.72 -18.86 2.52
C GLU A 78 1.98 -17.65 3.12
N VAL A 79 1.26 -16.95 2.26
CA VAL A 79 0.35 -15.88 2.66
C VAL A 79 -1.06 -16.44 2.85
N GLN A 80 -1.88 -15.76 3.66
CA GLN A 80 -3.23 -16.22 4.00
C GLN A 80 -4.09 -16.53 2.76
N SER A 81 -3.96 -15.74 1.69
CA SER A 81 -4.64 -15.95 0.42
C SER A 81 -4.30 -17.30 -0.22
N ILE A 82 -3.06 -17.78 -0.07
CA ILE A 82 -2.62 -19.09 -0.58
C ILE A 82 -3.22 -20.20 0.26
N TYR A 83 -3.23 -20.05 1.58
CA TYR A 83 -3.81 -21.04 2.48
C TYR A 83 -5.31 -21.24 2.18
N ILE A 84 -6.07 -20.16 2.06
CA ILE A 84 -7.49 -20.19 1.69
C ILE A 84 -7.70 -20.92 0.36
N TYR A 85 -6.85 -20.64 -0.63
CA TYR A 85 -6.90 -21.32 -1.92
C TYR A 85 -6.62 -22.82 -1.80
N LYS A 86 -5.59 -23.22 -1.05
CA LYS A 86 -5.27 -24.64 -0.82
C LYS A 86 -6.42 -25.36 -0.11
N ALA A 87 -6.98 -24.77 0.95
CA ALA A 87 -8.10 -25.35 1.68
C ALA A 87 -9.34 -25.54 0.79
N GLY A 88 -9.72 -24.53 0.02
CA GLY A 88 -10.94 -24.57 -0.79
C GLY A 88 -10.81 -25.41 -2.05
N PHE A 89 -9.73 -25.24 -2.81
CA PHE A 89 -9.59 -25.81 -4.16
C PHE A 89 -8.75 -27.08 -4.22
N ARG A 90 -7.81 -27.30 -3.30
CA ARG A 90 -7.04 -28.56 -3.23
C ARG A 90 -7.61 -29.53 -2.20
N GLY A 91 -8.01 -29.01 -1.04
CA GLY A 91 -8.61 -29.79 0.04
C GLY A 91 -10.11 -30.03 -0.11
N PHE A 92 -10.79 -29.37 -1.05
CA PHE A 92 -12.26 -29.36 -1.22
C PHE A 92 -13.03 -28.96 0.05
N ALA A 93 -12.37 -28.32 1.02
CA ALA A 93 -12.94 -27.85 2.27
C ALA A 93 -13.49 -26.41 2.10
N LEU A 94 -14.53 -26.27 1.28
CA LEU A 94 -15.08 -24.95 0.93
C LEU A 94 -15.65 -24.20 2.16
N GLY A 95 -16.22 -24.91 3.13
CA GLY A 95 -16.73 -24.30 4.36
C GLY A 95 -15.60 -23.66 5.20
N GLU A 96 -14.49 -24.39 5.37
CA GLU A 96 -13.29 -23.91 6.05
C GLU A 96 -12.68 -22.71 5.32
N ALA A 97 -12.47 -22.83 4.00
CA ALA A 97 -11.94 -21.74 3.19
C ALA A 97 -12.80 -20.46 3.25
N SER A 98 -14.13 -20.62 3.29
CA SER A 98 -15.06 -19.50 3.41
C SER A 98 -14.97 -18.82 4.78
N ALA A 99 -14.85 -19.60 5.86
CA ALA A 99 -14.67 -19.06 7.21
C ALA A 99 -13.37 -18.25 7.32
N TYR A 100 -12.25 -18.81 6.83
CA TYR A 100 -10.96 -18.09 6.82
C TYR A 100 -11.00 -16.84 5.94
N SER A 101 -11.71 -16.87 4.81
CA SER A 101 -11.90 -15.70 3.95
C SER A 101 -12.63 -14.58 4.68
N MET A 102 -13.68 -14.91 5.44
CA MET A 102 -14.46 -13.92 6.19
C MET A 102 -13.64 -13.30 7.32
N ILE A 103 -12.90 -14.12 8.07
CA ILE A 103 -11.99 -13.63 9.12
C ILE A 103 -10.93 -12.70 8.52
N PHE A 104 -10.36 -13.09 7.38
CA PHE A 104 -9.34 -12.28 6.71
C PHE A 104 -9.90 -10.95 6.20
N LEU A 105 -11.12 -10.95 5.66
CA LEU A 105 -11.82 -9.73 5.26
C LEU A 105 -12.01 -8.78 6.45
N ILE A 106 -12.50 -9.29 7.58
CA ILE A 106 -12.69 -8.50 8.81
C ILE A 106 -11.36 -7.91 9.28
N MET A 107 -10.29 -8.71 9.28
CA MET A 107 -8.95 -8.26 9.64
C MET A 107 -8.49 -7.08 8.76
N ILE A 108 -8.64 -7.20 7.43
CA ILE A 108 -8.28 -6.12 6.50
C ILE A 108 -9.13 -4.88 6.76
N MET A 109 -10.45 -5.03 6.98
CA MET A 109 -11.34 -3.90 7.29
C MET A 109 -10.92 -3.17 8.56
N VAL A 110 -10.55 -3.91 9.63
CA VAL A 110 -10.08 -3.33 10.89
C VAL A 110 -8.78 -2.54 10.66
N ILE A 111 -7.79 -3.15 9.98
CA ILE A 111 -6.51 -2.49 9.67
C ILE A 111 -6.74 -1.21 8.85
N MET A 112 -7.55 -1.27 7.80
CA MET A 112 -7.84 -0.10 6.96
C MET A 112 -8.60 0.99 7.72
N THR A 113 -9.57 0.61 8.53
CA THR A 113 -10.33 1.56 9.35
C THR A 113 -9.41 2.25 10.34
N MET A 114 -8.50 1.52 10.99
CA MET A 114 -7.51 2.11 11.89
C MET A 114 -6.56 3.06 11.15
N PHE A 115 -6.07 2.65 9.97
CA PHE A 115 -5.21 3.49 9.13
C PHE A 115 -5.89 4.81 8.76
N VAL A 116 -7.12 4.74 8.23
CA VAL A 116 -7.89 5.93 7.84
C VAL A 116 -8.21 6.81 9.05
N ARG A 117 -8.58 6.23 10.20
CA ARG A 117 -8.81 7.00 11.44
C ARG A 117 -7.55 7.73 11.90
N ARG A 118 -6.38 7.08 11.84
CA ARG A 118 -5.10 7.68 12.24
C ARG A 118 -4.74 8.86 11.33
N VAL A 119 -4.92 8.69 10.01
CA VAL A 119 -4.73 9.74 9.00
C VAL A 119 -5.69 10.91 9.26
N ARG A 120 -6.98 10.62 9.48
CA ARG A 120 -7.99 11.65 9.72
C ARG A 120 -7.69 12.46 10.97
N SER A 121 -7.31 11.80 12.08
CA SER A 121 -6.96 12.46 13.34
C SER A 121 -5.73 13.37 13.26
N TYR A 122 -4.87 13.21 12.26
CA TYR A 122 -3.72 14.10 12.05
C TYR A 122 -4.11 15.37 11.26
N TYR A 123 -5.28 15.38 10.64
CA TYR A 123 -5.78 16.49 9.81
C TYR A 123 -7.08 17.14 10.31
N ALA A 124 -7.76 16.52 11.28
CA ALA A 124 -8.87 17.10 12.04
C ALA A 124 -8.31 17.88 13.22
#